data_AF-A0A954VXB9-F1
#
_entry.id   AF-A0A954VXB9-F1
#
_cell.length_a   1.000
_cell.length_b   1.000
_cell.length_c   1.000
_cell.angle_alpha   90.00
_cell.angle_beta   90.00
_cell.angle_gamma   90.00
#
_symmetry.space_group_name_H-M   'P 1'
#
loop_
_entity.id
_entity.type
_entity.pdbx_description
1 polymer ?
#
loop_
_entity_poly.entity_id
_entity_poly.type
_entity_poly.pdbx_seq_one_letter_code
_entity_poly.pdbx_strand_id
1 'polypeptide(L)'
;MKISHVFLNRMFIALACWLASCCMADAENALAIVRFRDRYQVDSFGDAKITRSFTFSPSKYAQVKAETQDPLVLLRNLALQIDWHEIEVVDSRFDDSNFQVVVELHQKGMAHTVAPGTWEIRSRAKPGAMELVTCLDDRAVFHAAEQSEWGPLSATITVEFPEGSHDVRYLEQDSAIRFAFESSATPALSQTSPWTLEATPRLMSSLAKVYGNEDFGLFWTARSVFTNTHAEPIKRFQVRYQLEGLSGWSPWKRTPIVYPGQTVVEAFFPVLDIDAMSKMDGTRSANLLAEYRYVDADGQAVEEADSRRIDVLARNEVVFSRRVSHDSINWHEANEYLPILVASFCNSNDPVIQQLAGRISGMAHGAASSLKSNDAIHYLQAIWKFMDDNKMAYQTSPTLELDGRFGQHVKYARDVLSNRAGTCIDLAIFWASTAKAVGLDSYIVLMPGHAFPMIELPNGYRIPIEATKLGQGLSLDDAVAAGQENLEKAVQGPHFIVDVNQMENAGVRSLDLERISDDFFDKLSYEFHPLPIEAE
;
A
#
# COMPACT_ATOMS: atom_id res chain seq x y z
N MET A 1 -11.16 2.18 -23.44
CA MET A 1 -11.53 0.81 -23.05
C MET A 1 -11.14 0.68 -21.58
N LYS A 2 -12.09 0.75 -20.65
CA LYS A 2 -11.81 0.77 -19.20
C LYS A 2 -11.53 -0.66 -18.75
N ILE A 3 -10.28 -0.97 -18.44
CA ILE A 3 -9.86 -2.26 -17.90
C ILE A 3 -9.98 -2.17 -16.37
N SER A 4 -10.73 -3.11 -15.79
CA SER A 4 -10.96 -3.23 -14.35
C SER A 4 -9.71 -3.82 -13.68
N HIS A 5 -8.83 -2.95 -13.20
CA HIS A 5 -7.58 -3.28 -12.50
C HIS A 5 -7.78 -3.23 -10.98
N VAL A 6 -8.10 -4.32 -10.30
CA VAL A 6 -8.12 -4.23 -8.82
C VAL A 6 -7.81 -5.51 -8.06
N PHE A 7 -6.95 -6.41 -8.54
CA PHE A 7 -6.55 -7.49 -7.61
C PHE A 7 -5.13 -8.02 -7.64
N LEU A 8 -4.57 -8.25 -8.81
CA LEU A 8 -3.14 -8.52 -8.85
C LEU A 8 -2.35 -7.30 -8.33
N ASN A 9 -2.97 -6.11 -8.26
CA ASN A 9 -2.49 -4.83 -7.75
C ASN A 9 -1.70 -4.82 -6.41
N ARG A 10 -1.66 -5.84 -5.55
CA ARG A 10 -0.75 -5.76 -4.38
C ARG A 10 0.61 -6.35 -4.62
N MET A 11 0.62 -7.57 -5.17
CA MET A 11 1.84 -8.11 -5.74
C MET A 11 2.28 -7.20 -6.88
N PHE A 12 1.36 -6.63 -7.67
CA PHE A 12 1.63 -5.77 -8.82
C PHE A 12 1.84 -4.27 -8.54
N ILE A 13 1.28 -3.65 -7.48
CA ILE A 13 1.67 -2.28 -7.10
C ILE A 13 2.99 -2.32 -6.37
N ALA A 14 3.24 -3.31 -5.49
CA ALA A 14 4.57 -3.48 -4.89
C ALA A 14 5.62 -3.82 -5.97
N LEU A 15 5.29 -4.69 -6.92
CA LEU A 15 6.08 -5.00 -8.13
C LEU A 15 6.23 -3.76 -9.02
N ALA A 16 5.17 -3.08 -9.46
CA ALA A 16 5.26 -1.89 -10.34
C ALA A 16 5.99 -0.70 -9.65
N CYS A 17 5.75 -0.46 -8.37
CA CYS A 17 6.49 0.57 -7.64
C CYS A 17 7.97 0.17 -7.48
N TRP A 18 8.30 -1.11 -7.27
CA TRP A 18 9.70 -1.56 -7.22
C TRP A 18 10.39 -1.55 -8.60
N LEU A 19 9.65 -1.73 -9.69
CA LEU A 19 10.20 -2.13 -10.99
C LEU A 19 10.20 -1.09 -12.07
N ALA A 20 9.61 0.07 -11.80
CA ALA A 20 9.85 1.26 -12.59
C ALA A 20 11.38 1.53 -12.69
N SER A 21 12.15 1.11 -11.67
CA SER A 21 13.60 1.27 -11.55
C SER A 21 14.49 0.34 -12.38
N CYS A 22 13.92 -0.63 -13.11
CA CYS A 22 14.68 -1.70 -13.76
C CYS A 22 14.37 -1.81 -15.25
N CYS A 23 14.38 -0.68 -15.97
CA CYS A 23 14.05 -0.65 -17.39
C CYS A 23 15.09 0.15 -18.20
N MET A 24 16.13 -0.54 -18.66
CA MET A 24 16.49 -0.43 -20.07
C MET A 24 16.01 -1.69 -20.77
N ALA A 25 15.00 -1.58 -21.63
CA ALA A 25 14.58 -2.68 -22.47
C ALA A 25 14.67 -2.27 -23.93
N ASP A 26 15.54 -2.97 -24.66
CA ASP A 26 15.39 -3.16 -26.10
C ASP A 26 14.00 -3.72 -26.39
N ALA A 27 13.40 -3.30 -27.52
CA ALA A 27 12.02 -3.61 -27.90
C ALA A 27 11.69 -5.12 -27.97
N GLU A 28 12.68 -6.01 -28.03
CA GLU A 28 12.49 -7.48 -27.99
C GLU A 28 12.20 -8.02 -26.57
N ASN A 29 12.68 -7.36 -25.49
CA ASN A 29 12.50 -7.84 -24.11
C ASN A 29 11.13 -7.46 -23.52
N ALA A 30 10.45 -6.45 -24.07
CA ALA A 30 9.15 -5.97 -23.57
C ALA A 30 7.99 -6.96 -23.79
N LEU A 31 8.19 -8.03 -24.58
CA LEU A 31 7.17 -9.02 -24.96
C LEU A 31 7.32 -10.36 -24.24
N ALA A 32 8.36 -10.55 -23.41
CA ALA A 32 8.61 -11.83 -22.74
C ALA A 32 7.64 -12.04 -21.56
N ILE A 33 6.90 -13.16 -21.57
CA ILE A 33 5.94 -13.48 -20.52
C ILE A 33 6.69 -13.91 -19.25
N VAL A 34 6.51 -13.18 -18.15
CA VAL A 34 6.92 -13.62 -16.82
C VAL A 34 5.90 -14.64 -16.33
N ARG A 35 6.36 -15.80 -15.83
CA ARG A 35 5.46 -16.83 -15.29
C ARG A 35 5.59 -16.91 -13.78
N PHE A 36 4.48 -16.73 -13.11
CA PHE A 36 4.35 -16.91 -11.67
C PHE A 36 3.63 -18.21 -11.37
N ARG A 37 4.19 -19.03 -10.47
CA ARG A 37 3.53 -20.25 -9.98
C ARG A 37 3.57 -20.28 -8.47
N ASP A 38 2.41 -20.49 -7.89
CA ASP A 38 2.29 -20.85 -6.48
C ASP A 38 1.69 -22.24 -6.34
N ARG A 39 2.26 -23.02 -5.43
CA ARG A 39 1.69 -24.28 -4.98
C ARG A 39 1.54 -24.24 -3.47
N TYR A 40 0.31 -24.30 -3.00
CA TYR A 40 -0.07 -24.37 -1.59
C TYR A 40 -0.39 -25.82 -1.26
N GLN A 41 0.27 -26.40 -0.27
CA GLN A 41 0.00 -27.73 0.25
C GLN A 41 -0.55 -27.60 1.67
N VAL A 42 -1.87 -27.71 1.80
CA VAL A 42 -2.58 -27.52 3.07
C VAL A 42 -2.55 -28.81 3.87
N ASP A 43 -2.17 -28.72 5.14
CA ASP A 43 -2.07 -29.88 6.03
C ASP A 43 -3.31 -30.07 6.91
N SER A 44 -3.30 -31.11 7.75
CA SER A 44 -4.43 -31.48 8.61
C SER A 44 -4.74 -30.48 9.74
N PHE A 45 -3.86 -29.50 9.98
CA PHE A 45 -4.07 -28.40 10.93
C PHE A 45 -4.63 -27.15 10.22
N GLY A 46 -4.62 -27.12 8.88
CA GLY A 46 -4.97 -25.95 8.08
C GLY A 46 -3.79 -25.00 7.85
N ASP A 47 -2.57 -25.41 8.21
CA ASP A 47 -1.35 -24.70 7.84
C ASP A 47 -0.97 -25.08 6.41
N ALA A 48 -0.14 -24.28 5.75
CA ALA A 48 0.22 -24.49 4.35
C ALA A 48 1.72 -24.36 4.10
N LYS A 49 2.29 -25.38 3.45
CA LYS A 49 3.61 -25.27 2.80
C LYS A 49 3.42 -24.68 1.42
N ILE A 50 4.13 -23.60 1.12
CA ILE A 50 3.95 -22.84 -0.11
C ILE A 50 5.27 -22.87 -0.88
N THR A 51 5.22 -23.37 -2.11
CA THR A 51 6.32 -23.22 -3.07
C THR A 51 5.92 -22.17 -4.10
N ARG A 52 6.67 -21.07 -4.13
CA ARG A 52 6.49 -19.96 -5.05
C ARG A 52 7.65 -19.91 -6.03
N SER A 53 7.36 -19.79 -7.32
CA SER A 53 8.38 -19.58 -8.33
C SER A 53 8.03 -18.50 -9.35
N PHE A 54 9.05 -17.71 -9.69
CA PHE A 54 9.01 -16.71 -10.74
C PHE A 54 9.96 -17.16 -11.85
N THR A 55 9.43 -17.40 -13.05
CA THR A 55 10.23 -17.75 -14.23
C THR A 55 10.33 -16.54 -15.15
N PHE A 56 11.56 -16.23 -15.56
CA PHE A 56 11.87 -15.09 -16.40
C PHE A 56 12.49 -15.54 -17.73
N SER A 57 12.61 -14.62 -18.70
CA SER A 57 13.54 -14.82 -19.81
C SER A 57 14.98 -14.80 -19.31
N PRO A 58 15.95 -15.41 -20.01
CA PRO A 58 17.35 -15.45 -19.56
C PRO A 58 17.95 -14.06 -19.29
N SER A 59 17.67 -13.08 -20.16
CA SER A 59 18.12 -11.69 -20.01
C SER A 59 17.53 -11.04 -18.75
N LYS A 60 16.22 -11.17 -18.55
CA LYS A 60 15.51 -10.59 -17.40
C LYS A 60 15.90 -11.27 -16.10
N TYR A 61 16.11 -12.59 -16.12
CA TYR A 61 16.62 -13.34 -14.98
C TYR A 61 18.01 -12.85 -14.55
N ALA A 62 18.93 -12.67 -15.50
CA ALA A 62 20.27 -12.15 -15.21
C ALA A 62 20.22 -10.74 -14.60
N GLN A 63 19.31 -9.89 -15.09
CA GLN A 63 19.05 -8.57 -14.53
C GLN A 63 18.53 -8.67 -13.08
N VAL A 64 17.44 -9.42 -12.85
CA VAL A 64 16.84 -9.60 -11.51
C VAL A 64 17.88 -10.14 -10.54
N LYS A 65 18.67 -11.15 -10.94
CA LYS A 65 19.71 -11.74 -10.11
C LYS A 65 20.83 -10.76 -9.78
N ALA A 66 21.25 -9.92 -10.74
CA ALA A 66 22.27 -8.90 -10.52
C ALA A 66 21.81 -7.77 -9.58
N GLU A 67 20.54 -7.38 -9.68
CA GLU A 67 19.94 -6.30 -8.88
C GLU A 67 19.59 -6.74 -7.46
N THR A 68 19.07 -7.96 -7.30
CA THR A 68 18.62 -8.46 -5.99
C THR A 68 19.73 -9.11 -5.19
N GLN A 69 20.65 -9.84 -5.85
CA GLN A 69 21.76 -10.63 -5.27
C GLN A 69 21.36 -11.73 -4.27
N ASP A 70 20.21 -11.61 -3.61
CA ASP A 70 19.59 -12.57 -2.70
C ASP A 70 18.10 -12.75 -3.11
N PRO A 71 17.60 -13.98 -3.28
CA PRO A 71 16.19 -14.26 -3.59
C PRO A 71 15.17 -13.70 -2.59
N LEU A 72 15.54 -13.53 -1.31
CA LEU A 72 14.67 -12.95 -0.29
C LEU A 72 14.37 -11.48 -0.56
N VAL A 73 15.30 -10.77 -1.19
CA VAL A 73 15.13 -9.37 -1.59
C VAL A 73 13.94 -9.26 -2.53
N LEU A 74 13.84 -10.17 -3.51
CA LEU A 74 12.70 -10.21 -4.42
C LEU A 74 11.39 -10.40 -3.66
N LEU A 75 11.30 -11.34 -2.73
CA LEU A 75 10.08 -11.53 -1.93
C LEU A 75 9.69 -10.31 -1.10
N ARG A 76 10.68 -9.65 -0.51
CA ARG A 76 10.49 -8.48 0.34
C ARG A 76 10.00 -7.30 -0.47
N ASN A 77 10.55 -7.10 -1.66
CA ASN A 77 10.12 -6.07 -2.61
C ASN A 77 8.70 -6.32 -3.12
N LEU A 78 8.28 -7.59 -3.24
CA LEU A 78 6.90 -7.96 -3.55
C LEU A 78 5.95 -7.84 -2.36
N ALA A 79 6.41 -7.29 -1.24
CA ALA A 79 5.65 -7.12 -0.01
C ALA A 79 5.10 -8.43 0.60
N LEU A 80 5.66 -9.59 0.22
CA LEU A 80 5.11 -10.90 0.55
C LEU A 80 5.40 -11.34 2.01
N GLN A 81 6.42 -10.75 2.65
CA GLN A 81 6.81 -11.05 4.04
C GLN A 81 6.18 -10.12 5.09
N ILE A 82 5.47 -9.08 4.67
CA ILE A 82 5.03 -7.98 5.55
C ILE A 82 3.49 -7.96 5.68
N ASP A 83 2.81 -8.92 5.08
CA ASP A 83 1.39 -9.12 5.27
C ASP A 83 1.10 -9.60 6.70
N TRP A 84 -0.15 -9.51 7.14
CA TRP A 84 -0.53 -9.97 8.48
C TRP A 84 -0.60 -11.49 8.62
N HIS A 85 -0.41 -12.26 7.57
CA HIS A 85 -0.35 -13.72 7.70
C HIS A 85 0.87 -14.14 8.53
N GLU A 86 0.72 -15.20 9.32
CA GLU A 86 1.84 -15.79 10.07
C GLU A 86 2.65 -16.66 9.11
N ILE A 87 3.71 -16.09 8.52
CA ILE A 87 4.53 -16.72 7.48
C ILE A 87 5.98 -16.80 7.94
N GLU A 88 6.54 -18.00 7.84
CA GLU A 88 7.96 -18.29 7.97
C GLU A 88 8.57 -18.55 6.59
N VAL A 89 9.74 -18.00 6.31
CA VAL A 89 10.49 -18.32 5.09
C VAL A 89 11.46 -19.45 5.38
N VAL A 90 11.28 -20.57 4.70
CA VAL A 90 12.02 -21.82 4.93
C VAL A 90 13.27 -21.90 4.05
N ASP A 91 13.11 -21.59 2.77
CA ASP A 91 14.21 -21.57 1.80
C ASP A 91 13.96 -20.52 0.71
N SER A 92 15.04 -20.04 0.10
CA SER A 92 14.95 -19.14 -1.05
C SER A 92 16.21 -19.27 -1.91
N ARG A 93 16.04 -19.46 -3.22
CA ARG A 93 17.16 -19.74 -4.13
C ARG A 93 16.96 -19.20 -5.54
N PHE A 94 18.08 -18.96 -6.20
CA PHE A 94 18.18 -18.77 -7.64
C PHE A 94 18.36 -20.15 -8.29
N ASP A 95 17.44 -20.53 -9.19
CA ASP A 95 17.55 -21.72 -10.03
C ASP A 95 17.97 -21.30 -11.45
N ASP A 96 19.28 -21.26 -11.64
CA ASP A 96 19.92 -20.84 -12.90
C ASP A 96 19.61 -21.78 -14.07
N SER A 97 19.27 -23.05 -13.80
CA SER A 97 18.99 -24.03 -14.84
C SER A 97 17.63 -23.78 -15.50
N ASN A 98 16.69 -23.20 -14.74
CA ASN A 98 15.33 -22.92 -15.19
C ASN A 98 15.02 -21.42 -15.30
N PHE A 99 15.99 -20.55 -15.02
CA PHE A 99 15.81 -19.09 -14.94
C PHE A 99 14.70 -18.71 -13.95
N GLN A 100 14.70 -19.36 -12.78
CA GLN A 100 13.68 -19.19 -11.76
C GLN A 100 14.23 -18.59 -10.47
N VAL A 101 13.40 -17.78 -9.81
CA VAL A 101 13.55 -17.50 -8.39
C VAL A 101 12.52 -18.35 -7.66
N VAL A 102 12.99 -19.21 -6.75
CA VAL A 102 12.15 -20.15 -6.01
C VAL A 102 12.22 -19.86 -4.53
N VAL A 103 11.05 -19.92 -3.88
CA VAL A 103 10.89 -19.62 -2.46
C VAL A 103 9.97 -20.65 -1.85
N GLU A 104 10.36 -21.13 -0.68
CA GLU A 104 9.59 -22.03 0.15
C GLU A 104 9.19 -21.31 1.44
N LEU A 105 7.88 -21.27 1.69
CA LEU A 105 7.27 -20.59 2.83
C LEU A 105 6.42 -21.59 3.61
N HIS A 106 6.25 -21.32 4.90
CA HIS A 106 5.26 -21.99 5.74
C HIS A 106 4.31 -20.94 6.29
N GLN A 107 3.02 -21.07 5.99
CA GLN A 107 1.97 -20.19 6.50
C GLN A 107 1.10 -20.92 7.51
N LYS A 108 0.95 -20.35 8.70
CA LYS A 108 0.01 -20.86 9.71
C LYS A 108 -1.41 -20.34 9.51
N GLY A 109 -2.39 -21.17 9.83
CA GLY A 109 -3.81 -20.82 9.85
C GLY A 109 -4.34 -20.36 8.50
N MET A 110 -3.85 -20.93 7.39
CA MET A 110 -4.31 -20.60 6.04
C MET A 110 -5.77 -21.04 5.82
N ALA A 111 -6.13 -22.24 6.30
CA ALA A 111 -7.49 -22.73 6.30
C ALA A 111 -8.10 -22.63 7.71
N HIS A 112 -9.33 -22.14 7.80
CA HIS A 112 -10.08 -22.04 9.06
C HIS A 112 -11.41 -22.77 8.95
N THR A 113 -12.00 -23.14 10.09
CA THR A 113 -13.30 -23.81 10.09
C THR A 113 -14.44 -22.78 10.04
N VAL A 114 -15.47 -23.10 9.27
CA VAL A 114 -16.72 -22.32 9.21
C VAL A 114 -17.92 -23.10 9.78
N ALA A 115 -17.76 -24.41 9.95
CA ALA A 115 -18.63 -25.31 10.68
C ALA A 115 -17.83 -26.58 11.07
N PRO A 116 -18.32 -27.42 12.00
CA PRO A 116 -17.72 -28.74 12.23
C PRO A 116 -17.54 -29.51 10.91
N GLY A 117 -16.33 -30.01 10.67
CA GLY A 117 -15.96 -30.75 9.45
C GLY A 117 -15.91 -29.90 8.17
N THR A 118 -16.16 -28.59 8.22
CA THR A 118 -16.18 -27.69 7.05
C THR A 118 -15.14 -26.59 7.18
N TRP A 119 -14.21 -26.57 6.22
CA TRP A 119 -13.07 -25.67 6.18
C TRP A 119 -13.17 -24.68 5.03
N GLU A 120 -12.57 -23.52 5.21
CA GLU A 120 -12.54 -22.43 4.24
C GLU A 120 -11.13 -21.86 4.13
N ILE A 121 -10.66 -21.69 2.89
CA ILE A 121 -9.49 -20.89 2.55
C ILE A 121 -10.02 -19.65 1.84
N ARG A 122 -9.79 -18.48 2.42
CA ARG A 122 -10.20 -17.22 1.80
C ARG A 122 -9.03 -16.60 1.07
N SER A 123 -9.19 -16.38 -0.23
CA SER A 123 -8.31 -15.50 -0.97
C SER A 123 -8.73 -14.07 -0.69
N ARG A 124 -7.76 -13.15 -0.63
CA ARG A 124 -8.13 -11.73 -0.66
C ARG A 124 -8.68 -11.32 -2.02
N ALA A 125 -8.48 -12.15 -3.06
CA ALA A 125 -8.96 -11.93 -4.42
C ALA A 125 -10.30 -11.22 -4.49
N LYS A 126 -10.41 -10.20 -5.35
CA LYS A 126 -11.71 -9.68 -5.72
C LYS A 126 -12.38 -10.78 -6.54
N PRO A 127 -13.68 -10.95 -6.38
CA PRO A 127 -14.43 -11.87 -7.24
C PRO A 127 -14.10 -11.63 -8.72
N GLY A 128 -13.82 -12.71 -9.45
CA GLY A 128 -13.44 -12.67 -10.86
C GLY A 128 -11.99 -12.28 -11.16
N ALA A 129 -11.14 -12.04 -10.15
CA ALA A 129 -9.72 -11.71 -10.37
C ALA A 129 -8.87 -12.90 -10.88
N MET A 130 -9.33 -14.11 -10.63
CA MET A 130 -8.68 -15.34 -11.06
C MET A 130 -9.73 -16.27 -11.68
N GLU A 131 -9.36 -16.92 -12.77
CA GLU A 131 -10.17 -17.93 -13.43
C GLU A 131 -9.93 -19.28 -12.77
N LEU A 132 -10.99 -19.95 -12.35
CA LEU A 132 -10.92 -21.33 -11.87
C LEU A 132 -10.73 -22.27 -13.07
N VAL A 133 -9.58 -22.94 -13.13
CA VAL A 133 -9.24 -23.89 -14.18
C VAL A 133 -9.78 -25.28 -13.84
N THR A 134 -9.56 -25.72 -12.61
CA THR A 134 -9.91 -27.06 -12.12
C THR A 134 -10.27 -27.00 -10.64
N CYS A 135 -11.29 -27.75 -10.23
CA CYS A 135 -11.64 -27.96 -8.82
C CYS A 135 -11.98 -29.44 -8.61
N LEU A 136 -11.13 -30.14 -7.87
CA LEU A 136 -11.25 -31.55 -7.50
C LEU A 136 -11.15 -31.67 -5.98
N ASP A 137 -11.48 -32.85 -5.45
CA ASP A 137 -11.40 -33.11 -4.01
C ASP A 137 -9.98 -32.99 -3.43
N ASP A 138 -8.95 -33.25 -4.24
CA ASP A 138 -7.54 -33.18 -3.84
C ASP A 138 -6.87 -31.83 -4.16
N ARG A 139 -7.41 -31.04 -5.10
CA ARG A 139 -6.81 -29.76 -5.52
C ARG A 139 -7.75 -28.81 -6.26
N ALA A 140 -7.45 -27.52 -6.15
CA ALA A 140 -7.98 -26.46 -7.00
C ALA A 140 -6.84 -25.76 -7.76
N VAL A 141 -7.08 -25.40 -9.01
CA VAL A 141 -6.12 -24.69 -9.87
C VAL A 141 -6.76 -23.43 -10.42
N PHE A 142 -6.07 -22.31 -10.27
CA PHE A 142 -6.48 -21.00 -10.73
C PHE A 142 -5.45 -20.43 -11.71
N HIS A 143 -5.93 -19.61 -12.64
CA HIS A 143 -5.10 -18.86 -13.56
C HIS A 143 -5.46 -17.38 -13.53
N ALA A 144 -4.46 -16.51 -13.70
CA ALA A 144 -4.68 -15.10 -13.97
C ALA A 144 -3.62 -14.60 -14.95
N ALA A 145 -3.95 -13.58 -15.73
CA ALA A 145 -3.01 -12.87 -16.57
C ALA A 145 -3.19 -11.37 -16.41
N GLU A 146 -2.09 -10.64 -16.33
CA GLU A 146 -2.11 -9.17 -16.25
C GLU A 146 -0.90 -8.59 -16.97
N GLN A 147 -1.00 -7.34 -17.40
CA GLN A 147 0.18 -6.57 -17.81
C GLN A 147 0.93 -6.10 -16.56
N SER A 148 2.22 -6.41 -16.50
CA SER A 148 3.15 -5.84 -15.51
C SER A 148 4.16 -4.93 -16.20
N GLU A 149 4.92 -4.17 -15.43
CA GLU A 149 6.05 -3.39 -15.94
C GLU A 149 7.19 -4.25 -16.50
N TRP A 150 7.15 -5.57 -16.30
CA TRP A 150 8.08 -6.54 -16.89
C TRP A 150 7.58 -7.21 -18.16
N GLY A 151 6.41 -6.79 -18.66
CA GLY A 151 5.67 -7.46 -19.71
C GLY A 151 4.50 -8.26 -19.17
N PRO A 152 3.84 -9.07 -20.01
CA PRO A 152 2.67 -9.84 -19.59
C PRO A 152 3.06 -10.86 -18.50
N LEU A 153 2.39 -10.83 -17.34
CA LEU A 153 2.49 -11.87 -16.32
C LEU A 153 1.39 -12.92 -16.56
N SER A 154 1.78 -14.19 -16.49
CA SER A 154 0.85 -15.32 -16.36
C SER A 154 1.06 -15.97 -15.00
N ALA A 155 0.02 -15.98 -14.17
CA ALA A 155 -0.01 -16.59 -12.84
C ALA A 155 -0.78 -17.91 -12.85
N THR A 156 -0.23 -18.94 -12.20
CA THR A 156 -0.92 -20.20 -11.90
C THR A 156 -0.84 -20.46 -10.42
N ILE A 157 -1.98 -20.67 -9.78
CA ILE A 157 -2.07 -20.98 -8.35
C ILE A 157 -2.70 -22.35 -8.19
N THR A 158 -1.99 -23.26 -7.54
CA THR A 158 -2.48 -24.58 -7.18
C THR A 158 -2.64 -24.67 -5.67
N VAL A 159 -3.83 -25.04 -5.21
CA VAL A 159 -4.11 -25.33 -3.80
C VAL A 159 -4.39 -26.81 -3.68
N GLU A 160 -3.58 -27.53 -2.91
CA GLU A 160 -3.73 -28.96 -2.62
C GLU A 160 -4.31 -29.11 -1.21
N PHE A 161 -5.35 -29.92 -1.08
CA PHE A 161 -6.07 -30.11 0.18
C PHE A 161 -5.55 -31.33 0.94
N PRO A 162 -5.79 -31.39 2.27
CA PRO A 162 -5.41 -32.55 3.07
C PRO A 162 -6.01 -33.86 2.53
N GLU A 163 -5.28 -34.96 2.68
CA GLU A 163 -5.79 -36.29 2.33
C GLU A 163 -7.09 -36.59 3.09
N GLY A 164 -8.12 -37.03 2.38
CA GLY A 164 -9.47 -37.23 2.93
C GLY A 164 -10.40 -36.02 2.78
N SER A 165 -9.92 -34.92 2.20
CA SER A 165 -10.80 -33.82 1.77
C SER A 165 -11.78 -34.27 0.68
N HIS A 166 -12.97 -33.69 0.71
CA HIS A 166 -14.03 -33.95 -0.26
C HIS A 166 -14.99 -32.76 -0.33
N ASP A 167 -15.87 -32.74 -1.33
CA ASP A 167 -16.85 -31.65 -1.54
C ASP A 167 -16.17 -30.27 -1.67
N VAL A 168 -15.04 -30.22 -2.37
CA VAL A 168 -14.30 -28.98 -2.60
C VAL A 168 -15.07 -28.12 -3.59
N ARG A 169 -15.34 -26.86 -3.20
CA ARG A 169 -16.05 -25.88 -4.02
C ARG A 169 -15.40 -24.51 -3.95
N TYR A 170 -15.29 -23.86 -5.09
CA TYR A 170 -14.93 -22.44 -5.16
C TYR A 170 -16.18 -21.56 -5.11
N LEU A 171 -16.21 -20.63 -4.17
CA LEU A 171 -17.24 -19.63 -3.93
C LEU A 171 -16.74 -18.30 -4.49
N GLU A 172 -16.99 -18.03 -5.76
CA GLU A 172 -16.41 -16.89 -6.48
C GLU A 172 -16.73 -15.53 -5.84
N GLN A 173 -17.97 -15.34 -5.35
CA GLN A 173 -18.39 -14.07 -4.74
C GLN A 173 -17.68 -13.76 -3.42
N ASP A 174 -17.27 -14.80 -2.70
CA ASP A 174 -16.55 -14.69 -1.43
C ASP A 174 -15.03 -14.83 -1.63
N SER A 175 -14.60 -15.11 -2.87
CA SER A 175 -13.23 -15.50 -3.23
C SER A 175 -12.66 -16.56 -2.29
N ALA A 176 -13.48 -17.55 -1.97
CA ALA A 176 -13.18 -18.56 -0.97
C ALA A 176 -13.27 -19.96 -1.57
N ILE A 177 -12.45 -20.88 -1.06
CA ILE A 177 -12.55 -22.31 -1.35
C ILE A 177 -13.06 -22.98 -0.09
N ARG A 178 -14.17 -23.71 -0.20
CA ARG A 178 -14.75 -24.49 0.90
C ARG A 178 -14.55 -25.97 0.63
N PHE A 179 -14.22 -26.73 1.66
CA PHE A 179 -14.03 -28.18 1.57
C PHE A 179 -14.45 -28.87 2.87
N ALA A 180 -14.90 -30.12 2.76
CA ALA A 180 -15.20 -30.96 3.90
C ALA A 180 -13.97 -31.80 4.28
N PHE A 181 -13.57 -31.74 5.54
CA PHE A 181 -12.41 -32.45 6.08
C PHE A 181 -12.57 -32.66 7.58
N GLU A 182 -12.44 -33.92 8.00
CA GLU A 182 -12.42 -34.32 9.42
C GLU A 182 -10.98 -34.33 9.93
N SER A 183 -10.62 -33.35 10.74
CA SER A 183 -9.28 -33.28 11.31
C SER A 183 -9.09 -34.38 12.37
N SER A 184 -8.08 -35.22 12.17
CA SER A 184 -7.62 -36.24 13.12
C SER A 184 -6.42 -35.76 13.95
N ALA A 185 -6.13 -34.46 13.92
CA ALA A 185 -4.99 -33.84 14.56
C ALA A 185 -4.97 -34.13 16.07
N THR A 186 -3.87 -34.73 16.54
CA THR A 186 -3.56 -34.91 17.97
C THR A 186 -2.33 -34.06 18.28
N PRO A 187 -2.43 -32.98 19.05
CA PRO A 187 -1.32 -32.07 19.25
C PRO A 187 -0.29 -32.68 20.19
N ALA A 188 0.96 -32.25 20.06
CA ALA A 188 1.89 -32.35 21.18
C ALA A 188 1.39 -31.41 22.29
N LEU A 189 1.19 -31.93 23.51
CA LEU A 189 0.85 -31.10 24.67
C LEU A 189 1.94 -30.04 24.86
N SER A 190 1.60 -28.76 24.73
CA SER A 190 2.49 -27.64 25.00
C SER A 190 2.02 -26.85 26.21
N GLN A 191 2.96 -26.42 27.06
CA GLN A 191 2.70 -25.51 28.20
C GLN A 191 2.81 -24.03 27.80
N THR A 192 3.01 -23.72 26.52
CA THR A 192 3.08 -22.33 26.04
C THR A 192 1.69 -21.69 26.00
N SER A 193 1.63 -20.36 26.19
CA SER A 193 0.41 -19.58 25.96
C SER A 193 -0.18 -19.94 24.60
N PRO A 194 -1.49 -20.24 24.49
CA PRO A 194 -2.14 -20.48 23.21
C PRO A 194 -2.28 -19.19 22.38
N TRP A 195 -2.02 -18.02 22.99
CA TRP A 195 -2.27 -16.70 22.42
C TRP A 195 -1.00 -15.86 22.31
N THR A 196 -0.86 -15.19 21.16
CA THR A 196 0.08 -14.09 20.94
C THR A 196 -0.63 -12.90 20.31
N LEU A 197 -0.45 -11.71 20.87
CA LEU A 197 -0.84 -10.44 20.25
C LEU A 197 0.38 -9.68 19.75
N GLU A 198 0.37 -9.38 18.46
CA GLU A 198 1.35 -8.52 17.79
C GLU A 198 0.69 -7.21 17.39
N ALA A 199 1.46 -6.13 17.43
CA ALA A 199 1.02 -4.80 17.07
C ALA A 199 2.08 -4.10 16.23
N THR A 200 1.65 -3.21 15.34
CA THR A 200 2.58 -2.25 14.76
C THR A 200 3.08 -1.32 15.86
N PRO A 201 4.37 -0.95 15.87
CA PRO A 201 4.89 -0.07 16.91
C PRO A 201 4.24 1.33 16.82
N ARG A 202 3.78 1.71 15.63
CA ARG A 202 3.15 3.01 15.40
C ARG A 202 2.14 3.03 14.26
N LEU A 203 1.28 4.04 14.30
CA LEU A 203 0.36 4.43 13.24
C LEU A 203 0.66 5.86 12.77
N MET A 204 0.50 6.13 11.48
CA MET A 204 0.59 7.47 10.91
C MET A 204 -0.82 8.05 10.74
N SER A 205 -1.11 9.19 11.35
CA SER A 205 -2.44 9.81 11.23
C SER A 205 -2.82 10.11 9.78
N SER A 206 -1.87 10.51 8.95
CA SER A 206 -2.06 10.73 7.50
C SER A 206 -2.61 9.50 6.75
N LEU A 207 -2.41 8.30 7.28
CA LEU A 207 -2.87 7.03 6.71
C LEU A 207 -4.10 6.46 7.42
N ALA A 208 -4.83 7.27 8.23
CA ALA A 208 -5.96 6.78 9.02
C ALA A 208 -7.00 6.00 8.20
N LYS A 209 -7.31 6.46 6.98
CA LYS A 209 -8.26 5.79 6.08
C LYS A 209 -7.69 4.51 5.44
N VAL A 210 -6.37 4.41 5.32
CA VAL A 210 -5.68 3.23 4.77
C VAL A 210 -5.68 2.09 5.78
N TYR A 211 -5.47 2.36 7.08
CA TYR A 211 -5.49 1.34 8.14
C TYR A 211 -6.83 0.61 8.27
N GLY A 212 -7.94 1.25 7.91
CA GLY A 212 -9.28 0.64 7.95
C GLY A 212 -9.65 -0.15 6.69
N ASN A 213 -8.77 -0.21 5.70
CA ASN A 213 -9.06 -0.87 4.44
C ASN A 213 -8.21 -2.14 4.29
N GLU A 214 -8.89 -3.29 4.35
CA GLU A 214 -8.25 -4.60 4.23
C GLU A 214 -7.64 -4.87 2.85
N ASP A 215 -7.87 -3.98 1.84
CA ASP A 215 -7.16 -3.88 0.55
C ASP A 215 -5.79 -3.18 0.68
N PHE A 216 -5.36 -2.76 1.87
CA PHE A 216 -3.97 -2.35 2.19
C PHE A 216 -3.30 -3.21 3.29
N GLY A 217 -2.80 -4.38 2.91
CA GLY A 217 -2.47 -5.47 3.84
C GLY A 217 -1.22 -5.21 4.66
N LEU A 218 -0.36 -4.30 4.21
CA LEU A 218 0.80 -3.77 4.94
C LEU A 218 0.42 -2.91 6.14
N PHE A 219 -0.82 -2.41 6.16
CA PHE A 219 -1.35 -1.47 7.15
C PHE A 219 -2.34 -2.16 8.09
N TRP A 220 -2.07 -3.41 8.45
CA TRP A 220 -2.69 -4.01 9.64
C TRP A 220 -2.14 -3.30 10.89
N THR A 221 -2.98 -3.09 11.91
CA THR A 221 -2.59 -2.45 13.18
C THR A 221 -2.22 -3.48 14.25
N ALA A 222 -2.95 -4.58 14.29
CA ALA A 222 -2.71 -5.69 15.19
C ALA A 222 -2.95 -7.03 14.52
N ARG A 223 -2.40 -8.08 15.12
CA ARG A 223 -2.67 -9.46 14.75
C ARG A 223 -2.69 -10.32 16.00
N SER A 224 -3.67 -11.20 16.10
CA SER A 224 -3.60 -12.32 17.03
C SER A 224 -3.26 -13.62 16.33
N VAL A 225 -2.45 -14.43 17.00
CA VAL A 225 -2.19 -15.83 16.65
C VAL A 225 -2.67 -16.66 17.82
N PHE A 226 -3.72 -17.46 17.58
CA PHE A 226 -4.26 -18.40 18.57
C PHE A 226 -4.04 -19.83 18.10
N THR A 227 -3.37 -20.67 18.88
CA THR A 227 -3.20 -22.10 18.60
C THR A 227 -3.91 -22.92 19.67
N ASN A 228 -4.79 -23.84 19.27
CA ASN A 228 -5.43 -24.73 20.24
C ASN A 228 -4.41 -25.74 20.78
N THR A 229 -3.98 -25.55 22.02
CA THR A 229 -3.04 -26.43 22.72
C THR A 229 -3.73 -27.56 23.52
N HIS A 230 -5.06 -27.61 23.53
CA HIS A 230 -5.84 -28.65 24.19
C HIS A 230 -5.90 -29.93 23.33
N ALA A 231 -6.11 -31.08 23.98
CA ALA A 231 -6.28 -32.37 23.30
C ALA A 231 -7.62 -32.50 22.55
N GLU A 232 -8.58 -31.65 22.89
CA GLU A 232 -9.95 -31.67 22.37
C GLU A 232 -10.27 -30.35 21.63
N PRO A 233 -11.22 -30.36 20.67
CA PRO A 233 -11.62 -29.14 19.98
C PRO A 233 -12.24 -28.12 20.93
N ILE A 234 -11.79 -26.87 20.85
CA ILE A 234 -12.48 -25.74 21.49
C ILE A 234 -13.56 -25.20 20.56
N LYS A 235 -14.59 -24.57 21.14
CA LYS A 235 -15.78 -24.11 20.41
C LYS A 235 -15.99 -22.61 20.58
N ARG A 236 -16.65 -22.00 19.59
CA ARG A 236 -17.07 -20.59 19.61
C ARG A 236 -15.89 -19.65 19.92
N PHE A 237 -14.74 -19.89 19.31
CA PHE A 237 -13.62 -18.98 19.42
C PHE A 237 -13.99 -17.65 18.76
N GLN A 238 -13.74 -16.56 19.47
CA GLN A 238 -14.02 -15.22 19.01
C GLN A 238 -12.93 -14.26 19.44
N VAL A 239 -12.63 -13.28 18.59
CA VAL A 239 -11.66 -12.22 18.89
C VAL A 239 -12.19 -10.88 18.39
N ARG A 240 -11.88 -9.81 19.12
CA ARG A 240 -12.11 -8.42 18.71
C ARG A 240 -11.00 -7.51 19.23
N TYR A 241 -10.88 -6.33 18.64
CA TYR A 241 -9.84 -5.37 18.97
C TYR A 241 -10.41 -3.96 19.13
N GLN A 242 -9.67 -3.12 19.83
CA GLN A 242 -9.94 -1.69 19.91
C GLN A 242 -8.62 -0.92 19.99
N LEU A 243 -8.56 0.25 19.35
CA LEU A 243 -7.55 1.25 19.66
C LEU A 243 -8.19 2.30 20.56
N GLU A 244 -7.82 2.29 21.84
CA GLU A 244 -8.49 3.08 22.87
C GLU A 244 -8.50 4.58 22.51
N GLY A 245 -9.69 5.18 22.53
CA GLY A 245 -9.90 6.59 22.21
C GLY A 245 -9.79 6.97 20.73
N LEU A 246 -9.42 6.04 19.85
CA LEU A 246 -9.22 6.28 18.42
C LEU A 246 -10.03 5.34 17.51
N SER A 247 -10.64 4.29 18.06
CA SER A 247 -11.62 3.47 17.36
C SER A 247 -12.66 2.88 18.32
N GLY A 248 -13.79 2.45 17.76
CA GLY A 248 -14.71 1.54 18.45
C GLY A 248 -14.16 0.12 18.48
N TRP A 249 -14.75 -0.73 19.32
CA TRP A 249 -14.51 -2.17 19.23
C TRP A 249 -14.85 -2.69 17.84
N SER A 250 -13.95 -3.48 17.26
CA SER A 250 -14.25 -4.23 16.05
C SER A 250 -15.41 -5.21 16.31
N PRO A 251 -16.15 -5.59 15.26
CA PRO A 251 -17.01 -6.76 15.35
C PRO A 251 -16.23 -7.99 15.83
N TRP A 252 -16.92 -8.89 16.51
CA TRP A 252 -16.37 -10.20 16.85
C TRP A 252 -16.11 -10.99 15.56
N LYS A 253 -14.84 -11.30 15.32
CA LYS A 253 -14.45 -12.35 14.38
C LYS A 253 -14.65 -13.70 15.03
N ARG A 254 -15.09 -14.71 14.26
CA ARG A 254 -15.63 -15.96 14.83
C ARG A 254 -15.12 -17.18 14.09
N THR A 255 -14.64 -18.14 14.86
CA THR A 255 -14.29 -19.50 14.39
C THR A 255 -15.11 -20.50 15.22
N PRO A 256 -16.09 -21.21 14.62
CA PRO A 256 -17.03 -22.04 15.40
C PRO A 256 -16.37 -23.18 16.17
N ILE A 257 -15.28 -23.73 15.64
CA ILE A 257 -14.52 -24.83 16.25
C ILE A 257 -13.04 -24.68 15.90
N VAL A 258 -12.14 -24.83 16.86
CA VAL A 258 -10.70 -24.86 16.59
C VAL A 258 -10.19 -26.23 17.00
N TYR A 259 -9.77 -27.02 16.03
CA TYR A 259 -9.32 -28.39 16.27
C TYR A 259 -7.98 -28.41 17.03
N PRO A 260 -7.67 -29.49 17.76
CA PRO A 260 -6.40 -29.63 18.44
C PRO A 260 -5.20 -29.38 17.51
N GLY A 261 -4.30 -28.46 17.89
CA GLY A 261 -3.14 -28.04 17.09
C GLY A 261 -3.43 -27.02 15.98
N GLN A 262 -4.70 -26.76 15.64
CA GLN A 262 -5.07 -25.75 14.64
C GLN A 262 -4.69 -24.34 15.12
N THR A 263 -4.22 -23.52 14.19
CA THR A 263 -3.94 -22.10 14.41
C THR A 263 -4.97 -21.22 13.72
N VAL A 264 -5.46 -20.21 14.44
CA VAL A 264 -6.33 -19.13 13.93
C VAL A 264 -5.53 -17.83 13.98
N VAL A 265 -5.37 -17.19 12.81
CA VAL A 265 -4.68 -15.91 12.67
C VAL A 265 -5.69 -14.85 12.28
N GLU A 266 -5.77 -13.77 13.06
CA GLU A 266 -6.72 -12.69 12.82
C GLU A 266 -6.06 -11.33 12.92
N ALA A 267 -6.26 -10.50 11.89
CA ALA A 267 -5.72 -9.14 11.83
C ALA A 267 -6.76 -8.07 12.18
N PHE A 268 -6.27 -6.92 12.62
CA PHE A 268 -7.06 -5.75 12.93
C PHE A 268 -6.79 -4.61 11.95
N PHE A 269 -7.82 -4.22 11.22
CA PHE A 269 -7.88 -3.04 10.36
C PHE A 269 -8.87 -2.05 10.98
N PRO A 270 -8.41 -1.10 11.80
CA PRO A 270 -9.29 -0.22 12.55
C PRO A 270 -10.00 0.78 11.65
N VAL A 271 -11.31 0.95 11.85
CA VAL A 271 -12.00 2.18 11.46
C VAL A 271 -11.65 3.26 12.49
N LEU A 272 -10.70 4.12 12.13
CA LEU A 272 -10.18 5.16 13.02
C LEU A 272 -11.09 6.40 13.05
N ASP A 273 -11.12 7.09 14.18
CA ASP A 273 -11.77 8.38 14.36
C ASP A 273 -11.03 9.46 13.55
N ILE A 274 -11.51 9.73 12.35
CA ILE A 274 -10.87 10.67 11.41
C ILE A 274 -10.77 12.08 11.97
N ASP A 275 -11.72 12.52 12.80
CA ASP A 275 -11.70 13.85 13.44
C ASP A 275 -10.57 13.94 14.48
N ALA A 276 -10.43 12.89 15.30
CA ALA A 276 -9.33 12.81 16.25
C ALA A 276 -7.95 12.71 15.57
N MET A 277 -7.86 11.98 14.45
CA MET A 277 -6.62 11.81 13.69
C MET A 277 -6.22 13.10 12.95
N SER A 278 -7.18 13.84 12.37
CA SER A 278 -6.89 15.08 11.63
C SER A 278 -6.43 16.24 12.51
N LYS A 279 -6.84 16.26 13.78
CA LYS A 279 -6.42 17.27 14.77
C LYS A 279 -5.13 16.94 15.49
N MET A 280 -4.48 15.83 15.14
CA MET A 280 -3.28 15.38 15.85
C MET A 280 -2.04 16.19 15.42
N ASP A 281 -1.67 17.18 16.22
CA ASP A 281 -0.49 18.03 15.99
C ASP A 281 0.80 17.49 16.64
N GLY A 282 0.70 16.44 17.45
CA GLY A 282 1.85 15.81 18.11
C GLY A 282 1.65 14.32 18.31
N THR A 283 2.75 13.56 18.26
CA THR A 283 2.75 12.13 18.54
C THR A 283 2.20 11.83 19.94
N ARG A 284 1.33 10.83 20.06
CA ARG A 284 0.76 10.35 21.33
C ARG A 284 0.69 8.83 21.35
N SER A 285 0.80 8.23 22.53
CA SER A 285 0.57 6.79 22.66
C SER A 285 -0.91 6.46 22.83
N ALA A 286 -1.31 5.29 22.33
CA ALA A 286 -2.62 4.70 22.52
C ALA A 286 -2.49 3.23 22.94
N ASN A 287 -3.49 2.74 23.69
CA ASN A 287 -3.56 1.32 24.03
C ASN A 287 -4.34 0.58 22.96
N LEU A 288 -3.69 -0.37 22.31
CA LEU A 288 -4.33 -1.39 21.51
C LEU A 288 -4.79 -2.50 22.45
N LEU A 289 -6.09 -2.79 22.45
CA LEU A 289 -6.71 -3.85 23.24
C LEU A 289 -7.14 -4.98 22.31
N ALA A 290 -6.98 -6.21 22.76
CA ALA A 290 -7.55 -7.40 22.14
C ALA A 290 -8.29 -8.21 23.20
N GLU A 291 -9.52 -8.61 22.90
CA GLU A 291 -10.30 -9.53 23.72
C GLU A 291 -10.57 -10.79 22.94
N TYR A 292 -10.43 -11.94 23.59
CA TYR A 292 -10.76 -13.22 23.00
C TYR A 292 -11.53 -14.11 23.97
N ARG A 293 -12.39 -14.97 23.42
CA ARG A 293 -13.19 -15.90 24.21
C ARG A 293 -13.48 -17.18 23.46
N TYR A 294 -13.65 -18.27 24.20
CA TYR A 294 -14.02 -19.57 23.67
C TYR A 294 -14.69 -20.44 24.73
N VAL A 295 -15.19 -21.60 24.32
CA VAL A 295 -15.68 -22.66 25.20
C VAL A 295 -14.73 -23.85 25.06
N ASP A 296 -14.15 -24.29 26.17
CA ASP A 296 -13.24 -25.44 26.17
C ASP A 296 -13.98 -26.79 26.07
N ALA A 297 -13.21 -27.88 26.19
CA ALA A 297 -13.72 -29.23 26.10
C ALA A 297 -14.69 -29.61 27.23
N ASP A 298 -14.47 -29.06 28.43
CA ASP A 298 -15.29 -29.28 29.62
C ASP A 298 -16.57 -28.42 29.61
N GLY A 299 -16.71 -27.54 28.61
CA GLY A 299 -17.84 -26.63 28.47
C GLY A 299 -17.68 -25.34 29.27
N GLN A 300 -16.50 -25.08 29.84
CA GLN A 300 -16.19 -23.85 30.54
C GLN A 300 -15.96 -22.71 29.54
N ALA A 301 -16.55 -21.55 29.82
CA ALA A 301 -16.29 -20.34 29.06
C ALA A 301 -14.99 -19.69 29.54
N VAL A 302 -14.09 -19.42 28.60
CA VAL A 302 -12.86 -18.67 28.81
C VAL A 302 -13.01 -17.31 28.15
N GLU A 303 -12.64 -16.25 28.86
CA GLU A 303 -12.62 -14.87 28.36
C GLU A 303 -11.37 -14.18 28.91
N GLU A 304 -10.55 -13.67 28.00
CA GLU A 304 -9.26 -13.07 28.32
C GLU A 304 -9.03 -11.83 27.45
N ALA A 305 -8.10 -10.99 27.89
CA ALA A 305 -7.70 -9.78 27.18
C ALA A 305 -6.18 -9.60 27.23
N ASP A 306 -5.63 -9.02 26.16
CA ASP A 306 -4.23 -8.61 26.06
C ASP A 306 -4.18 -7.17 25.51
N SER A 307 -3.07 -6.48 25.75
CA SER A 307 -2.88 -5.11 25.28
C SER A 307 -1.46 -4.80 24.84
N ARG A 308 -1.31 -3.88 23.90
CA ARG A 308 -0.03 -3.30 23.48
C ARG A 308 -0.13 -1.79 23.49
N ARG A 309 0.94 -1.13 23.88
CA ARG A 309 1.07 0.32 23.68
C ARG A 309 1.64 0.57 22.29
N ILE A 310 0.99 1.44 21.53
CA ILE A 310 1.46 1.88 20.21
C ILE A 310 1.52 3.39 20.16
N ASP A 311 2.41 3.94 19.33
CA ASP A 311 2.45 5.38 19.09
C ASP A 311 1.60 5.77 17.88
N VAL A 312 0.98 6.93 17.95
CA VAL A 312 0.20 7.50 16.86
C VAL A 312 0.82 8.83 16.51
N LEU A 313 1.42 8.90 15.33
CA LEU A 313 2.15 10.06 14.86
C LEU A 313 1.20 11.18 14.48
N ALA A 314 1.68 12.43 14.58
CA ALA A 314 0.92 13.61 14.16
C ALA A 314 0.49 13.49 12.68
N ARG A 315 -0.53 14.26 12.26
CA ARG A 315 -1.04 14.24 10.87
C ARG A 315 0.03 14.52 9.80
N ASN A 316 1.11 15.19 10.19
CA ASN A 316 2.19 15.58 9.31
C ASN A 316 3.49 14.80 9.58
N GLU A 317 3.52 13.87 10.54
CA GLU A 317 4.72 13.06 10.84
C GLU A 317 4.59 11.68 10.20
N VAL A 318 5.58 11.30 9.39
CA VAL A 318 5.57 10.03 8.67
C VAL A 318 6.91 9.31 8.78
N VAL A 319 6.87 7.98 8.70
CA VAL A 319 8.05 7.12 8.48
C VAL A 319 7.94 6.48 7.11
N PHE A 320 9.06 6.35 6.40
CA PHE A 320 9.03 5.93 4.99
C PHE A 320 8.99 4.42 4.80
N SER A 321 9.20 3.65 5.87
CA SER A 321 9.21 2.19 5.83
C SER A 321 8.73 1.59 7.14
N ARG A 322 8.25 0.35 7.08
CA ARG A 322 8.03 -0.47 8.27
C ARG A 322 9.34 -1.00 8.83
N ARG A 323 10.42 -1.08 8.03
CA ARG A 323 11.72 -1.66 8.40
C ARG A 323 12.63 -0.65 9.07
N VAL A 324 13.56 -1.15 9.88
CA VAL A 324 14.66 -0.31 10.36
C VAL A 324 15.56 -0.01 9.17
N SER A 325 16.10 1.21 9.08
CA SER A 325 16.89 1.63 7.92
C SER A 325 18.14 0.77 7.70
N HIS A 326 18.69 0.12 8.74
CA HIS A 326 19.82 -0.82 8.59
C HIS A 326 19.40 -2.23 8.14
N ASP A 327 18.12 -2.59 8.29
CA ASP A 327 17.56 -3.84 7.76
C ASP A 327 17.19 -3.72 6.28
N SER A 328 17.02 -2.48 5.80
CA SER A 328 16.75 -2.19 4.40
C SER A 328 18.00 -2.42 3.56
N ILE A 329 17.84 -3.27 2.55
CA ILE A 329 18.91 -3.70 1.66
C ILE A 329 18.98 -2.90 0.35
N ASN A 330 17.92 -2.15 0.02
CA ASN A 330 17.86 -1.27 -1.15
C ASN A 330 17.01 -0.02 -0.84
N TRP A 331 17.03 0.94 -1.77
CA TRP A 331 16.31 2.20 -1.60
C TRP A 331 14.79 2.02 -1.50
N HIS A 332 14.19 1.11 -2.27
CA HIS A 332 12.75 0.89 -2.24
C HIS A 332 12.26 0.32 -0.91
N GLU A 333 12.98 -0.62 -0.31
CA GLU A 333 12.62 -1.14 1.02
C GLU A 333 12.70 -0.06 2.10
N ALA A 334 13.70 0.82 2.00
CA ALA A 334 13.84 1.96 2.91
C ALA A 334 12.73 3.01 2.73
N ASN A 335 11.96 2.92 1.63
CA ASN A 335 10.97 3.90 1.20
C ASN A 335 9.62 3.30 0.80
N GLU A 336 9.30 2.08 1.25
CA GLU A 336 8.13 1.29 0.79
C GLU A 336 6.78 1.98 1.04
N TYR A 337 6.70 2.89 2.02
CA TYR A 337 5.48 3.63 2.31
C TYR A 337 5.34 4.90 1.47
N LEU A 338 6.41 5.42 0.87
CA LEU A 338 6.36 6.70 0.17
C LEU A 338 5.25 6.80 -0.90
N PRO A 339 5.00 5.80 -1.77
CA PRO A 339 3.94 5.88 -2.76
C PRO A 339 2.55 6.13 -2.17
N ILE A 340 2.22 5.41 -1.09
CA ILE A 340 0.93 5.54 -0.40
C ILE A 340 0.90 6.84 0.43
N LEU A 341 2.03 7.20 1.05
CA LEU A 341 2.15 8.43 1.82
C LEU A 341 1.90 9.65 0.94
N VAL A 342 2.67 9.87 -0.13
CA VAL A 342 2.51 11.09 -0.94
C VAL A 342 1.11 11.19 -1.55
N ALA A 343 0.52 10.07 -1.97
CA ALA A 343 -0.87 10.04 -2.43
C ALA A 343 -1.88 10.38 -1.32
N SER A 344 -1.65 9.95 -0.07
CA SER A 344 -2.50 10.29 1.08
C SER A 344 -2.44 11.77 1.47
N PHE A 345 -1.37 12.49 1.12
CA PHE A 345 -1.29 13.93 1.35
C PHE A 345 -1.90 14.76 0.22
N CYS A 346 -2.06 14.17 -0.97
CA CYS A 346 -2.76 14.82 -2.07
C CYS A 346 -4.26 14.97 -1.76
N ASN A 347 -4.73 16.21 -1.59
CA ASN A 347 -6.13 16.49 -1.29
C ASN A 347 -6.67 17.57 -2.23
N SER A 348 -7.21 17.12 -3.37
CA SER A 348 -7.86 18.03 -4.33
C SER A 348 -9.20 18.55 -3.82
N ASN A 349 -9.88 17.84 -2.91
CA ASN A 349 -11.20 18.24 -2.38
C ASN A 349 -11.12 19.22 -1.20
N ASP A 350 -9.92 19.53 -0.76
CA ASP A 350 -9.67 20.53 0.27
C ASP A 350 -10.27 21.90 -0.13
N PRO A 351 -11.12 22.54 0.70
CA PRO A 351 -11.72 23.83 0.38
C PRO A 351 -10.71 24.93 0.02
N VAL A 352 -9.53 24.93 0.66
CA VAL A 352 -8.46 25.90 0.35
C VAL A 352 -7.90 25.65 -1.05
N ILE A 353 -7.72 24.38 -1.42
CA ILE A 353 -7.19 23.99 -2.74
C ILE A 353 -8.23 24.19 -3.84
N GLN A 354 -9.51 23.95 -3.57
CA GLN A 354 -10.60 24.26 -4.50
C GLN A 354 -10.71 25.77 -4.76
N GLN A 355 -10.58 26.60 -3.72
CA GLN A 355 -10.53 28.06 -3.89
C GLN A 355 -9.29 28.51 -4.65
N LEU A 356 -8.12 27.93 -4.35
CA LEU A 356 -6.89 28.20 -5.10
C LEU A 356 -7.09 27.90 -6.57
N ALA A 357 -7.56 26.70 -6.89
CA ALA A 357 -7.75 26.23 -8.25
C ALA A 357 -8.63 27.21 -9.06
N GLY A 358 -9.76 27.64 -8.51
CA GLY A 358 -10.63 28.63 -9.15
C GLY A 358 -9.95 29.98 -9.38
N ARG A 359 -9.15 30.48 -8.44
CA ARG A 359 -8.41 31.74 -8.59
C ARG A 359 -7.28 31.63 -9.61
N ILE A 360 -6.53 30.51 -9.63
CA ILE A 360 -5.51 30.23 -10.64
C ILE A 360 -6.14 30.09 -12.03
N SER A 361 -7.30 29.44 -12.16
CA SER A 361 -8.04 29.41 -13.42
C SER A 361 -8.37 30.82 -13.91
N GLY A 362 -8.75 31.73 -13.00
CA GLY A 362 -8.95 33.15 -13.31
C GLY A 362 -7.67 33.84 -13.80
N MET A 363 -6.51 33.56 -13.19
CA MET A 363 -5.22 34.07 -13.65
C MET A 363 -4.85 33.56 -15.06
N ALA A 364 -5.26 32.34 -15.40
CA ALA A 364 -5.07 31.71 -16.69
C ALA A 364 -6.18 32.03 -17.71
N HIS A 365 -6.93 33.13 -17.52
CA HIS A 365 -8.02 33.58 -18.41
C HIS A 365 -9.19 32.57 -18.55
N GLY A 366 -9.47 31.82 -17.49
CA GLY A 366 -10.60 30.88 -17.40
C GLY A 366 -10.33 29.50 -18.01
N ALA A 367 -9.12 29.26 -18.51
CA ALA A 367 -8.77 28.09 -19.32
C ALA A 367 -8.08 26.98 -18.49
N ALA A 368 -8.69 26.50 -17.40
CA ALA A 368 -8.20 25.30 -16.70
C ALA A 368 -9.00 24.06 -17.11
N SER A 369 -9.24 23.86 -18.41
CA SER A 369 -10.01 22.71 -18.86
C SER A 369 -9.08 21.51 -19.05
N SER A 370 -9.37 20.40 -18.36
CA SER A 370 -8.79 19.08 -18.62
C SER A 370 -9.09 18.51 -20.03
N LEU A 371 -9.57 19.36 -20.95
CA LEU A 371 -9.98 19.03 -22.30
C LEU A 371 -8.97 19.51 -23.35
N LYS A 372 -8.11 20.51 -23.04
CA LYS A 372 -7.13 21.07 -23.98
C LYS A 372 -5.74 21.23 -23.35
N SER A 373 -4.70 20.83 -24.06
CA SER A 373 -3.32 20.92 -23.58
C SER A 373 -2.80 22.34 -23.39
N ASN A 374 -3.15 23.29 -24.27
CA ASN A 374 -2.70 24.68 -24.14
C ASN A 374 -3.31 25.36 -22.90
N ASP A 375 -4.61 25.14 -22.66
CA ASP A 375 -5.33 25.56 -21.47
C ASP A 375 -4.63 25.04 -20.19
N ALA A 376 -4.33 23.74 -20.17
CA ALA A 376 -3.60 23.11 -19.07
C ALA A 376 -2.20 23.73 -18.86
N ILE A 377 -1.45 24.02 -19.93
CA ILE A 377 -0.13 24.68 -19.84
C ILE A 377 -0.26 26.09 -19.24
N HIS A 378 -1.23 26.89 -19.69
CA HIS A 378 -1.48 28.22 -19.12
C HIS A 378 -1.84 28.14 -17.63
N TYR A 379 -2.62 27.13 -17.23
CA TYR A 379 -2.91 26.89 -15.82
C TYR A 379 -1.64 26.58 -15.01
N LEU A 380 -0.74 25.71 -15.51
CA LEU A 380 0.53 25.42 -14.85
C LEU A 380 1.44 26.68 -14.77
N GLN A 381 1.48 27.50 -15.82
CA GLN A 381 2.20 28.78 -15.81
C GLN A 381 1.63 29.74 -14.76
N ALA A 382 0.31 29.79 -14.61
CA ALA A 382 -0.35 30.60 -13.59
C ALA A 382 -0.04 30.12 -12.18
N ILE A 383 0.06 28.80 -11.93
CA ILE A 383 0.53 28.26 -10.64
C ILE A 383 1.95 28.76 -10.36
N TRP A 384 2.88 28.59 -11.31
CA TRP A 384 4.27 29.00 -11.13
C TRP A 384 4.38 30.50 -10.82
N LYS A 385 3.68 31.32 -11.61
CA LYS A 385 3.60 32.77 -11.39
C LYS A 385 3.03 33.11 -10.02
N PHE A 386 1.93 32.47 -9.61
CA PHE A 386 1.34 32.67 -8.29
C PHE A 386 2.34 32.39 -7.18
N MET A 387 3.08 31.27 -7.27
CA MET A 387 4.07 30.90 -6.27
C MET A 387 5.22 31.94 -6.21
N ASP A 388 5.70 32.41 -7.35
CA ASP A 388 6.79 33.40 -7.42
C ASP A 388 6.38 34.80 -6.95
N ASP A 389 5.20 35.28 -7.37
CA ASP A 389 4.63 36.56 -6.95
C ASP A 389 4.49 36.61 -5.42
N ASN A 390 4.06 35.49 -4.83
CA ASN A 390 3.82 35.37 -3.39
C ASN A 390 5.05 34.96 -2.57
N LYS A 391 6.23 34.90 -3.20
CA LYS A 391 7.52 34.60 -2.56
C LYS A 391 7.49 33.29 -1.77
N MET A 392 6.82 32.29 -2.33
CA MET A 392 6.89 30.95 -1.78
C MET A 392 8.30 30.38 -1.94
N ALA A 393 8.77 29.59 -0.97
CA ALA A 393 10.16 29.17 -0.87
C ALA A 393 10.33 27.65 -0.76
N TYR A 394 11.43 27.15 -1.31
CA TYR A 394 11.95 25.83 -0.97
C TYR A 394 12.58 25.86 0.42
N GLN A 395 12.30 24.83 1.23
CA GLN A 395 12.89 24.66 2.56
C GLN A 395 13.43 23.23 2.74
N THR A 396 14.38 23.08 3.65
CA THR A 396 14.86 21.76 4.08
C THR A 396 13.97 21.24 5.21
N SER A 397 13.60 19.95 5.16
CA SER A 397 12.88 19.33 6.28
C SER A 397 13.79 19.24 7.51
N PRO A 398 13.28 19.41 8.74
CA PRO A 398 13.94 18.80 9.88
C PRO A 398 14.02 17.27 9.67
N THR A 399 15.17 16.67 9.99
CA THR A 399 15.32 15.21 9.99
C THR A 399 14.42 14.61 11.06
N LEU A 400 13.60 13.63 10.69
CA LEU A 400 12.83 12.82 11.63
C LEU A 400 13.38 11.39 11.57
N GLU A 401 13.82 10.87 12.70
CA GLU A 401 14.24 9.48 12.85
C GLU A 401 13.50 8.86 14.03
N LEU A 402 12.80 7.74 13.80
CA LEU A 402 11.96 7.08 14.80
C LEU A 402 12.29 5.59 14.87
N ASP A 403 13.00 5.19 15.93
CA ASP A 403 13.54 3.84 16.16
C ASP A 403 14.32 3.31 14.95
N GLY A 404 15.31 4.10 14.52
CA GLY A 404 16.16 3.78 13.39
C GLY A 404 15.44 3.76 12.04
N ARG A 405 14.26 4.40 11.93
CA ARG A 405 13.55 4.60 10.65
C ARG A 405 13.64 6.04 10.23
N PHE A 406 13.99 6.24 8.97
CA PHE A 406 13.86 7.54 8.35
C PHE A 406 12.39 7.95 8.23
N GLY A 407 12.14 9.21 8.54
CA GLY A 407 10.85 9.85 8.42
C GLY A 407 10.99 11.32 8.06
N GLN A 408 9.85 11.97 7.90
CA GLN A 408 9.82 13.39 7.58
C GLN A 408 8.56 14.04 8.16
N HIS A 409 8.64 15.35 8.42
CA HIS A 409 7.44 16.17 8.49
C HIS A 409 6.99 16.51 7.06
N VAL A 410 5.80 16.04 6.67
CA VAL A 410 5.19 16.26 5.35
C VAL A 410 3.99 17.18 5.50
N LYS A 411 3.92 18.21 4.66
CA LYS A 411 2.85 19.21 4.68
C LYS A 411 1.75 18.85 3.69
N TYR A 412 0.51 19.07 4.09
CA TYR A 412 -0.59 19.19 3.14
C TYR A 412 -0.43 20.47 2.31
N ALA A 413 -1.04 20.52 1.13
CA ALA A 413 -0.95 21.67 0.23
C ALA A 413 -1.40 23.00 0.90
N ARG A 414 -2.41 22.95 1.79
CA ARG A 414 -2.84 24.10 2.61
C ARG A 414 -1.79 24.58 3.62
N ASP A 415 -0.96 23.68 4.12
CA ASP A 415 0.11 23.99 5.08
C ASP A 415 1.32 24.58 4.34
N VAL A 416 1.54 24.19 3.08
CA VAL A 416 2.51 24.84 2.18
C VAL A 416 2.09 26.29 1.93
N LEU A 417 0.80 26.53 1.68
CA LEU A 417 0.27 27.89 1.53
C LEU A 417 0.39 28.69 2.83
N SER A 418 -0.02 28.12 3.97
CA SER A 418 0.04 28.81 5.26
C SER A 418 1.46 29.25 5.62
N ASN A 419 2.46 28.42 5.30
CA ASN A 419 3.86 28.70 5.59
C ASN A 419 4.60 29.46 4.48
N ARG A 420 3.99 29.58 3.29
CA ARG A 420 4.65 29.99 2.04
C ARG A 420 5.94 29.20 1.76
N ALA A 421 6.03 27.95 2.21
CA ALA A 421 7.25 27.16 2.07
C ALA A 421 6.99 25.65 2.15
N GLY A 422 7.73 24.90 1.33
CA GLY A 422 7.67 23.44 1.29
C GLY A 422 9.02 22.79 0.93
N THR A 423 9.19 21.55 1.36
CA THR A 423 10.25 20.64 0.90
C THR A 423 9.93 20.08 -0.48
N CYS A 424 10.81 19.26 -1.07
CA CYS A 424 10.59 18.69 -2.40
C CYS A 424 9.30 17.86 -2.45
N ILE A 425 9.04 17.05 -1.41
CA ILE A 425 7.81 16.28 -1.24
C ILE A 425 6.59 17.19 -1.06
N ASP A 426 6.68 18.21 -0.20
CA ASP A 426 5.56 19.12 0.07
C ASP A 426 5.13 19.89 -1.19
N LEU A 427 6.11 20.35 -1.97
CA LEU A 427 5.85 21.06 -3.22
C LEU A 427 5.27 20.12 -4.28
N ALA A 428 5.76 18.87 -4.37
CA ALA A 428 5.16 17.87 -5.25
C ALA A 428 3.69 17.58 -4.90
N ILE A 429 3.37 17.44 -3.61
CA ILE A 429 2.00 17.28 -3.10
C ILE A 429 1.14 18.51 -3.43
N PHE A 430 1.68 19.71 -3.27
CA PHE A 430 0.98 20.96 -3.59
C PHE A 430 0.58 21.02 -5.06
N TRP A 431 1.52 20.75 -5.98
CA TRP A 431 1.27 20.74 -7.41
C TRP A 431 0.25 19.66 -7.80
N ALA A 432 0.43 18.43 -7.31
CA ALA A 432 -0.48 17.33 -7.59
C ALA A 432 -1.91 17.61 -7.08
N SER A 433 -2.05 18.16 -5.86
CA SER A 433 -3.36 18.53 -5.30
C SER A 433 -4.06 19.62 -6.12
N THR A 434 -3.31 20.65 -6.53
CA THR A 434 -3.82 21.82 -7.26
C THR A 434 -4.16 21.51 -8.71
N ALA A 435 -3.37 20.66 -9.38
CA ALA A 435 -3.65 20.19 -10.73
C ALA A 435 -4.86 19.22 -10.76
N LYS A 436 -4.93 18.29 -9.80
CA LYS A 436 -6.10 17.40 -9.66
C LYS A 436 -7.40 18.14 -9.37
N ALA A 437 -7.35 19.27 -8.67
CA ALA A 437 -8.52 20.09 -8.38
C ALA A 437 -9.22 20.62 -9.65
N VAL A 438 -8.50 20.71 -10.78
CA VAL A 438 -9.06 21.07 -12.10
C VAL A 438 -9.19 19.87 -13.05
N GLY A 439 -9.01 18.65 -12.52
CA GLY A 439 -9.18 17.40 -13.27
C GLY A 439 -8.01 17.01 -14.16
N LEU A 440 -6.81 17.54 -13.91
CA LEU A 440 -5.59 17.06 -14.57
C LEU A 440 -5.02 15.86 -13.83
N ASP A 441 -4.59 14.86 -14.61
CA ASP A 441 -3.94 13.69 -14.05
C ASP A 441 -2.55 14.05 -13.52
N SER A 442 -2.24 13.59 -12.31
CA SER A 442 -1.06 14.03 -11.57
C SER A 442 -0.26 12.87 -11.03
N TYR A 443 1.04 13.01 -11.13
CA TYR A 443 2.04 12.05 -10.71
C TYR A 443 3.04 12.71 -9.77
N ILE A 444 3.61 11.92 -8.86
CA ILE A 444 4.74 12.33 -8.04
C ILE A 444 5.90 11.36 -8.31
N VAL A 445 7.03 11.90 -8.76
CA VAL A 445 8.25 11.13 -8.96
C VAL A 445 9.11 11.24 -7.71
N LEU A 446 9.52 10.10 -7.16
CA LEU A 446 10.36 9.97 -5.99
C LEU A 446 11.66 9.28 -6.40
N MET A 447 12.79 9.80 -5.98
CA MET A 447 14.11 9.21 -6.22
C MET A 447 15.02 9.46 -5.00
N PRO A 448 16.18 8.81 -4.88
CA PRO A 448 17.12 9.07 -3.80
C PRO A 448 17.38 10.56 -3.57
N GLY A 449 16.93 11.06 -2.41
CA GLY A 449 17.12 12.44 -1.97
C GLY A 449 16.24 13.50 -2.63
N HIS A 450 15.31 13.14 -3.52
CA HIS A 450 14.51 14.14 -4.25
C HIS A 450 13.10 13.67 -4.60
N ALA A 451 12.20 14.64 -4.77
CA ALA A 451 10.83 14.42 -5.21
C ALA A 451 10.36 15.60 -6.07
N PHE A 452 9.60 15.31 -7.13
CA PHE A 452 9.04 16.35 -7.99
C PHE A 452 7.71 15.92 -8.61
N PRO A 453 6.79 16.87 -8.87
CA PRO A 453 5.52 16.58 -9.52
C PRO A 453 5.71 16.39 -11.03
N MET A 454 4.80 15.61 -11.61
CA MET A 454 4.66 15.46 -13.06
C MET A 454 3.17 15.48 -13.42
N ILE A 455 2.76 16.38 -14.32
CA ILE A 455 1.36 16.58 -14.67
C ILE A 455 1.10 16.07 -16.10
N GLU A 456 0.08 15.25 -16.27
CA GLU A 456 -0.32 14.74 -17.59
C GLU A 456 -1.34 15.69 -18.23
N LEU A 457 -1.00 16.15 -19.43
CA LEU A 457 -1.86 16.97 -20.26
C LEU A 457 -2.95 16.11 -20.92
N PRO A 458 -4.05 16.70 -21.40
CA PRO A 458 -5.14 15.98 -22.06
C PRO A 458 -4.74 15.18 -23.31
N ASN A 459 -3.60 15.51 -23.93
CA ASN A 459 -3.03 14.76 -25.06
C ASN A 459 -2.11 13.59 -24.63
N GLY A 460 -2.00 13.30 -23.33
CA GLY A 460 -1.16 12.26 -22.74
C GLY A 460 0.31 12.67 -22.54
N TYR A 461 0.71 13.90 -22.90
CA TYR A 461 2.07 14.37 -22.66
C TYR A 461 2.27 14.71 -21.18
N ARG A 462 3.37 14.26 -20.58
CA ARG A 462 3.67 14.46 -19.16
C ARG A 462 4.72 15.55 -18.97
N ILE A 463 4.40 16.54 -18.15
CA ILE A 463 5.26 17.67 -17.82
C ILE A 463 5.84 17.47 -16.42
N PRO A 464 7.10 17.02 -16.26
CA PRO A 464 7.80 17.04 -14.97
C PRO A 464 8.17 18.49 -14.63
N ILE A 465 8.00 18.90 -13.36
CA ILE A 465 8.24 20.28 -12.93
C ILE A 465 9.23 20.25 -11.76
N GLU A 466 10.40 20.86 -11.92
CA GLU A 466 11.36 21.03 -10.81
C GLU A 466 10.89 22.15 -9.86
N ALA A 467 9.93 21.83 -8.99
CA ALA A 467 9.30 22.80 -8.11
C ALA A 467 10.26 23.42 -7.07
N THR A 468 11.41 22.80 -6.78
CA THR A 468 12.37 23.32 -5.79
C THR A 468 13.20 24.49 -6.32
N LYS A 469 13.16 24.74 -7.64
CA LYS A 469 13.79 25.91 -8.28
C LYS A 469 13.02 27.23 -8.08
N LEU A 470 11.89 27.19 -7.37
CA LEU A 470 11.10 28.36 -7.03
C LEU A 470 11.92 29.42 -6.28
N GLY A 471 11.67 30.70 -6.57
CA GLY A 471 12.36 31.83 -5.93
C GLY A 471 13.77 32.11 -6.47
N GLN A 472 14.22 31.38 -7.50
CA GLN A 472 15.52 31.61 -8.16
C GLN A 472 15.42 32.54 -9.40
N GLY A 473 14.27 33.16 -9.63
CA GLY A 473 14.04 34.02 -10.81
C GLY A 473 13.90 33.26 -12.12
N LEU A 474 13.56 31.97 -12.05
CA LEU A 474 13.39 31.07 -13.20
C LEU A 474 11.94 31.03 -13.68
N SER A 475 11.74 30.75 -14.96
CA SER A 475 10.42 30.53 -15.56
C SER A 475 9.91 29.10 -15.31
N LEU A 476 8.63 28.84 -15.62
CA LEU A 476 8.12 27.47 -15.63
C LEU A 476 8.90 26.61 -16.63
N ASP A 477 9.25 27.14 -17.81
CA ASP A 477 9.96 26.37 -18.84
C ASP A 477 11.35 25.93 -18.34
N ASP A 478 12.06 26.78 -17.60
CA ASP A 478 13.34 26.43 -16.95
C ASP A 478 13.15 25.32 -15.91
N ALA A 479 12.04 25.36 -15.16
CA ALA A 479 11.69 24.34 -14.19
C ALA A 479 11.29 23.02 -14.86
N VAL A 480 10.63 23.07 -16.02
CA VAL A 480 10.28 21.89 -16.81
C VAL A 480 11.51 21.25 -17.43
N ALA A 481 12.42 22.04 -18.00
CA ALA A 481 13.69 21.53 -18.52
C ALA A 481 14.50 20.81 -17.43
N ALA A 482 14.58 21.40 -16.24
CA ALA A 482 15.23 20.76 -15.09
C ALA A 482 14.49 19.51 -14.59
N GLY A 483 13.16 19.53 -14.64
CA GLY A 483 12.31 18.38 -14.34
C GLY A 483 12.55 17.22 -15.31
N GLN A 484 12.77 17.51 -16.60
CA GLN A 484 13.10 16.51 -17.61
C GLN A 484 14.47 15.87 -17.32
N GLU A 485 15.50 16.65 -17.00
CA GLU A 485 16.80 16.12 -16.59
C GLU A 485 16.69 15.22 -15.34
N ASN A 486 15.86 15.59 -14.38
CA ASN A 486 15.64 14.80 -13.16
C ASN A 486 14.83 13.54 -13.43
N LEU A 487 13.86 13.58 -14.36
CA LEU A 487 13.16 12.40 -14.82
C LEU A 487 14.10 11.43 -15.52
N GLU A 488 14.98 11.91 -16.40
CA GLU A 488 15.99 11.09 -17.07
C GLU A 488 16.94 10.40 -16.06
N LYS A 489 17.34 11.11 -15.00
CA LYS A 489 18.13 10.52 -13.91
C LYS A 489 17.33 9.52 -13.09
N ALA A 490 16.08 9.85 -12.76
CA ALA A 490 15.21 8.98 -11.98
C ALA A 490 15.01 7.64 -12.69
N VAL A 491 14.68 7.65 -13.99
CA VAL A 491 14.44 6.41 -14.76
C VAL A 491 15.69 5.55 -14.96
N GLN A 492 16.89 6.10 -14.73
CA GLN A 492 18.16 5.37 -14.74
C GLN A 492 18.55 4.80 -13.37
N GLY A 493 17.84 5.15 -12.30
CA GLY A 493 18.15 4.71 -10.93
C GLY A 493 16.91 4.25 -10.15
N PRO A 494 17.06 3.99 -8.84
CA PRO A 494 15.93 3.69 -7.97
C PRO A 494 14.94 4.86 -7.94
N HIS A 495 13.66 4.58 -8.14
CA HIS A 495 12.61 5.58 -8.11
C HIS A 495 11.22 4.96 -7.94
N PHE A 496 10.24 5.81 -7.60
CA PHE A 496 8.82 5.53 -7.73
C PHE A 496 8.19 6.60 -8.64
N ILE A 497 7.32 6.21 -9.57
CA ILE A 497 6.40 7.13 -10.26
C ILE A 497 5.00 6.84 -9.72
N VAL A 498 4.49 7.72 -8.87
CA VAL A 498 3.23 7.55 -8.16
C VAL A 498 2.11 8.19 -8.95
N ASP A 499 1.24 7.39 -9.57
CA ASP A 499 -0.03 7.88 -10.13
C ASP A 499 -1.03 8.15 -9.00
N VAL A 500 -1.27 9.44 -8.71
CA VAL A 500 -2.11 9.84 -7.58
C VAL A 500 -3.57 9.44 -7.83
N ASN A 501 -4.05 9.49 -9.07
CA ASN A 501 -5.42 9.08 -9.39
C ASN A 501 -5.62 7.59 -9.22
N GLN A 502 -4.64 6.78 -9.65
CA GLN A 502 -4.67 5.35 -9.47
C GLN A 502 -4.69 4.98 -7.98
N MET A 503 -3.84 5.63 -7.16
CA MET A 503 -3.78 5.41 -5.72
C MET A 503 -5.11 5.80 -5.04
N GLU A 504 -5.70 6.92 -5.42
CA GLU A 504 -7.02 7.33 -4.94
C GLU A 504 -8.12 6.34 -5.30
N ASN A 505 -8.15 5.85 -6.54
CA ASN A 505 -9.09 4.84 -7.00
C ASN A 505 -8.89 3.49 -6.30
N ALA A 506 -7.66 3.18 -5.88
CA ALA A 506 -7.33 2.02 -5.06
C ALA A 506 -7.74 2.20 -3.57
N GLY A 507 -8.15 3.40 -3.15
CA GLY A 507 -8.62 3.69 -1.80
C GLY A 507 -7.64 4.43 -0.91
N VAL A 508 -6.50 4.92 -1.44
CA VAL A 508 -5.63 5.84 -0.70
C VAL A 508 -6.31 7.21 -0.66
N ARG A 509 -6.82 7.60 0.50
CA ARG A 509 -7.59 8.84 0.67
C ARG A 509 -6.93 9.73 1.70
N SER A 510 -6.93 11.03 1.41
CA SER A 510 -6.44 12.04 2.34
C SER A 510 -7.32 12.19 3.58
N LEU A 511 -6.74 12.72 4.66
CA LEU A 511 -7.47 13.09 5.86
C LEU A 511 -8.48 14.19 5.56
N ASP A 512 -9.61 14.12 6.24
CA ASP A 512 -10.59 15.20 6.24
C ASP A 512 -10.11 16.25 7.25
N LEU A 513 -9.29 17.19 6.74
CA LEU A 513 -8.76 18.29 7.53
C LEU A 513 -9.88 19.27 7.88
N GLU A 514 -9.80 19.88 9.07
CA GLU A 514 -10.78 20.87 9.52
C GLU A 514 -11.00 21.97 8.48
N ARG A 515 -12.24 22.41 8.29
CA ARG A 515 -12.51 23.49 7.36
C ARG A 515 -11.87 24.79 7.88
N ILE A 516 -10.99 25.37 7.09
CA ILE A 516 -10.44 26.71 7.35
C ILE A 516 -11.41 27.75 6.78
N SER A 517 -11.34 28.97 7.32
CA SER A 517 -12.19 30.11 6.94
C SER A 517 -12.10 30.43 5.44
N ASP A 518 -13.21 30.88 4.86
CA ASP A 518 -13.31 31.21 3.43
C ASP A 518 -12.48 32.44 3.02
N ASP A 519 -11.94 33.19 3.99
CA ASP A 519 -11.04 34.34 3.79
C ASP A 519 -9.54 33.97 3.89
N PHE A 520 -9.19 32.68 3.78
CA PHE A 520 -7.84 32.15 3.94
C PHE A 520 -6.76 32.94 3.17
N PHE A 521 -6.98 33.17 1.87
CA PHE A 521 -6.02 33.88 1.02
C PHE A 521 -5.91 35.36 1.39
N ASP A 522 -7.02 35.98 1.78
CA ASP A 522 -7.06 37.40 2.12
C ASP A 522 -6.34 37.64 3.46
N LYS A 523 -6.58 36.77 4.47
CA LYS A 523 -5.87 36.79 5.76
C LYS A 523 -4.37 36.61 5.60
N LEU A 524 -3.96 35.75 4.69
CA LEU A 524 -2.55 35.50 4.40
C LEU A 524 -1.97 36.49 3.40
N SER A 525 -2.74 37.47 2.90
CA SER A 525 -2.28 38.48 1.94
C SER A 525 -1.66 37.88 0.68
N TYR A 526 -2.36 36.91 0.07
CA TYR A 526 -2.01 36.33 -1.22
C TYR A 526 -2.46 37.21 -2.38
N GLU A 527 -1.58 37.38 -3.36
CA GLU A 527 -1.83 38.15 -4.58
C GLU A 527 -2.07 37.22 -5.78
N PHE A 528 -2.98 37.60 -6.67
CA PHE A 528 -3.37 36.82 -7.85
C PHE A 528 -3.29 37.71 -9.09
N HIS A 529 -2.12 37.75 -9.73
CA HIS A 529 -1.88 38.56 -10.92
C HIS A 529 -2.13 37.74 -12.20
N PRO A 530 -3.04 38.15 -13.10
CA PRO A 530 -3.27 37.42 -14.34
C PRO A 530 -2.02 37.25 -15.19
N LEU A 531 -1.97 36.16 -15.97
CA LEU A 531 -0.93 35.99 -16.98
C LEU A 531 -1.04 37.11 -18.04
N PRO A 532 0.09 37.57 -18.61
CA PRO A 532 0.05 38.49 -19.74
C PRO A 532 -0.82 37.90 -20.86
N ILE A 533 -1.68 38.73 -21.46
CA ILE A 533 -2.39 38.34 -22.68
C ILE A 533 -1.34 38.39 -23.80
N GLU A 534 -0.94 37.24 -24.33
CA GLU A 534 -0.14 37.21 -25.56
C GLU A 534 -0.97 37.86 -26.67
N ALA A 535 -0.41 38.90 -27.31
CA ALA A 535 -1.04 39.48 -28.48
C ALA A 535 -0.92 38.47 -29.63
N GLU A 536 -2.06 37.99 -30.15
CA GLU A 536 -2.16 37.07 -31.28
C GLU A 536 -1.35 37.48 -32.52
#